data_AF-A0A5C6Q2I5-F1
#
_entry.id   AF-A0A5C6Q2I5-F1
#
_cell.length_a   1.000
_cell.length_b   1.000
_cell.length_c   1.000
_cell.angle_alpha   90.00
_cell.angle_beta   90.00
_cell.angle_gamma   90.00
#
_symmetry.space_group_name_H-M   'P 1'
#
loop_
_entity.id
_entity.type
_entity.pdbx_description
1 polymer ?
#
loop_
_entity_poly.entity_id
_entity_poly.type
_entity_poly.pdbx_seq_one_letter_code
_entity_poly.pdbx_strand_id
1 'polypeptide(L)'
;MPKPRSQQISLLDTPYYHICSRTVRKAFLCGVDKETGVSFEHRRIWIEKRLFKLSQVFSIDICAHAVMHNHLHIVLHVDSEQIKSWSTEEVLQRWHQLFKGTLLTQKYANKQPLD
;
A
#
# COMPACT_ATOMS: atom_id res chain seq x y z
N MET A 1 11.48 23.10 5.22
CA MET A 1 11.34 22.10 6.30
C MET A 1 10.48 20.94 5.80
N PRO A 2 10.85 19.67 5.99
CA PRO A 2 9.99 18.54 5.65
C PRO A 2 8.71 18.59 6.53
N LYS A 3 7.53 18.44 5.92
CA LYS A 3 6.27 18.32 6.66
C LYS A 3 6.12 16.91 7.26
N PRO A 4 5.55 16.75 8.47
CA PRO A 4 5.14 15.45 9.00
C PRO A 4 4.21 14.72 8.03
N ARG A 5 4.32 13.39 7.92
CA ARG A 5 3.49 12.59 7.00
C ARG A 5 1.99 12.79 7.19
N SER A 6 1.55 12.97 8.43
CA SER A 6 0.15 13.27 8.77
C SER A 6 -0.37 14.59 8.19
N GLN A 7 0.53 15.49 7.77
CA GLN A 7 0.21 16.79 7.19
C GLN A 7 0.55 16.87 5.68
N GLN A 8 0.95 15.75 5.07
CA GLN A 8 1.28 15.69 3.64
C GLN A 8 0.07 15.39 2.76
N ILE A 9 -1.01 14.86 3.35
CA ILE A 9 -2.24 14.45 2.65
C ILE A 9 -3.38 15.34 3.13
N SER A 10 -4.11 15.92 2.17
CA SER A 10 -5.29 16.75 2.41
C SER A 10 -6.38 16.35 1.41
N LEU A 11 -7.33 15.53 1.86
CA LEU A 11 -8.45 15.08 1.02
C LEU A 11 -9.45 16.21 0.71
N LEU A 12 -9.34 17.35 1.42
CA LEU A 12 -10.10 18.56 1.10
C LEU A 12 -9.59 19.23 -0.18
N ASP A 13 -8.27 19.17 -0.43
CA ASP A 13 -7.65 19.82 -1.59
C ASP A 13 -7.69 18.91 -2.82
N THR A 14 -7.35 17.64 -2.65
CA THR A 14 -7.40 16.64 -3.73
C THR A 14 -7.43 15.21 -3.18
N PRO A 15 -8.19 14.30 -3.81
CA PRO A 15 -8.11 12.88 -3.51
C PRO A 15 -6.98 12.17 -4.30
N TYR A 16 -6.32 12.86 -5.25
CA TYR A 16 -5.28 12.28 -6.11
C TYR A 16 -3.87 12.63 -5.64
N TYR A 17 -2.99 11.63 -5.60
CA TYR A 17 -1.60 11.80 -5.17
C TYR A 17 -0.62 11.04 -6.05
N HIS A 18 0.51 11.69 -6.35
CA HIS A 18 1.69 11.03 -6.91
C HIS A 18 2.67 10.73 -5.78
N ILE A 19 2.85 9.45 -5.48
CA ILE A 19 3.81 8.98 -4.48
C ILE A 19 5.03 8.35 -5.14
N CYS A 20 6.19 8.60 -4.56
CA CYS A 20 7.45 8.01 -4.95
C CYS A 20 8.15 7.41 -3.74
N SER A 21 8.65 6.18 -3.89
CA SER A 21 9.53 5.55 -2.91
C SER A 21 10.80 5.10 -3.61
N ARG A 22 11.95 5.48 -3.06
CA ARG A 22 13.27 5.22 -3.64
C ARG A 22 14.13 4.48 -2.62
N THR A 23 14.85 3.46 -3.08
CA THR A 23 15.86 2.78 -2.29
C THR A 23 17.11 3.67 -2.15
N VAL A 24 17.74 3.64 -0.98
CA VAL A 24 18.98 4.38 -0.70
C VAL A 24 20.17 3.42 -0.62
N ARG A 25 21.40 3.96 -0.53
CA ARG A 25 22.64 3.18 -0.30
C ARG A 25 22.88 2.08 -1.34
N LYS A 26 22.64 2.39 -2.63
CA LYS A 26 22.77 1.45 -3.75
C LYS A 26 21.88 0.19 -3.65
N ALA A 27 20.87 0.15 -2.80
CA ALA A 27 19.91 -0.96 -2.82
C ALA A 27 19.06 -0.90 -4.10
N PHE A 28 18.72 -2.06 -4.66
CA PHE A 28 17.86 -2.20 -5.84
C PHE A 28 16.52 -2.82 -5.45
N LEU A 29 15.43 -2.31 -6.04
CA LEU A 29 14.13 -2.97 -6.03
C LEU A 29 14.10 -4.16 -6.99
N CYS A 30 14.58 -3.93 -8.22
CA CYS A 30 14.70 -4.91 -9.31
C CYS A 30 15.83 -4.49 -10.27
N GLY A 31 15.99 -5.16 -11.40
CA GLY A 31 17.10 -4.93 -12.33
C GLY A 31 18.30 -5.83 -12.07
N VAL A 32 19.34 -5.66 -12.88
CA VAL A 32 20.60 -6.39 -12.76
C VAL A 32 21.59 -5.54 -11.97
N ASP A 33 22.15 -6.12 -10.91
CA ASP A 33 23.25 -5.52 -10.18
C ASP A 33 24.50 -5.52 -11.07
N LYS A 34 25.05 -4.34 -11.32
CA LYS A 34 26.21 -4.17 -12.21
C LYS A 34 27.51 -4.67 -11.58
N GLU A 35 27.61 -4.72 -10.26
CA GLU A 35 28.83 -5.16 -9.58
C GLU A 35 28.91 -6.69 -9.52
N THR A 36 27.78 -7.37 -9.25
CA THR A 36 27.73 -8.83 -9.10
C THR A 36 27.17 -9.58 -10.31
N GLY A 37 26.50 -8.89 -11.24
CA GLY A 37 25.80 -9.49 -12.38
C GLY A 37 24.48 -10.19 -12.02
N VAL A 38 24.09 -10.20 -10.74
CA VAL A 38 22.88 -10.89 -10.27
C VAL A 38 21.62 -10.14 -10.73
N SER A 39 20.67 -10.87 -11.32
CA SER A 39 19.39 -10.32 -11.76
C SER A 39 18.32 -10.42 -10.67
N PHE A 40 17.77 -9.28 -10.30
CA PHE A 40 16.62 -9.14 -9.40
C PHE A 40 15.34 -8.76 -10.16
N GLU A 41 15.31 -8.93 -11.47
CA GLU A 41 14.20 -8.50 -12.32
C GLU A 41 12.87 -9.17 -11.97
N HIS A 42 12.92 -10.42 -11.49
CA HIS A 42 11.76 -11.16 -10.99
C HIS A 42 10.95 -10.40 -9.91
N ARG A 43 11.61 -9.52 -9.14
CA ARG A 43 10.96 -8.73 -8.09
C ARG A 43 10.00 -7.68 -8.65
N ARG A 44 10.18 -7.22 -9.90
CA ARG A 44 9.29 -6.23 -10.52
C ARG A 44 7.85 -6.73 -10.51
N ILE A 45 7.64 -7.95 -11.01
CA ILE A 45 6.34 -8.61 -11.03
C ILE A 45 5.78 -8.79 -9.61
N TRP A 46 6.63 -9.09 -8.63
CA TRP A 46 6.19 -9.24 -7.24
C TRP A 46 5.71 -7.91 -6.65
N ILE A 47 6.42 -6.83 -6.94
CA ILE A 47 6.07 -5.46 -6.51
C ILE A 47 4.75 -5.05 -7.15
N GLU A 48 4.58 -5.25 -8.46
CA GLU A 48 3.32 -4.95 -9.17
C GLU A 48 2.16 -5.75 -8.62
N LYS A 49 2.31 -7.07 -8.46
CA LYS A 49 1.28 -7.92 -7.84
C LYS A 49 0.94 -7.48 -6.43
N ARG A 50 1.94 -7.10 -5.63
CA ARG A 50 1.71 -6.58 -4.27
C ARG A 50 0.94 -5.26 -4.32
N LEU A 51 1.31 -4.34 -5.20
CA LEU A 51 0.63 -3.06 -5.37
C LEU A 51 -0.87 -3.26 -5.66
N PHE A 52 -1.22 -4.10 -6.65
CA PHE A 52 -2.62 -4.41 -6.97
C PHE A 52 -3.34 -5.19 -5.88
N LYS A 53 -2.65 -6.05 -5.12
CA LYS A 53 -3.28 -6.71 -3.96
C LYS A 53 -3.60 -5.70 -2.84
N LEU A 54 -2.75 -4.70 -2.63
CA LEU A 54 -2.98 -3.67 -1.63
C LEU A 54 -4.17 -2.77 -2.01
N SER A 55 -4.33 -2.41 -3.28
CA SER A 55 -5.48 -1.61 -3.75
C SER A 55 -6.82 -2.33 -3.65
N GLN A 56 -6.83 -3.66 -3.59
CA GLN A 56 -8.07 -4.42 -3.32
C GLN A 56 -8.47 -4.40 -1.84
N VAL A 57 -7.50 -4.20 -0.95
CA VAL A 57 -7.71 -4.23 0.49
C VAL A 57 -8.04 -2.83 1.01
N PHE A 58 -7.28 -1.84 0.58
CA PHE A 58 -7.52 -0.44 0.92
C PHE A 58 -8.45 0.22 -0.08
N SER A 59 -9.18 1.24 0.36
CA SER A 59 -10.02 2.05 -0.52
C SER A 59 -9.14 3.05 -1.30
N ILE A 60 -8.31 2.50 -2.18
CA ILE A 60 -7.30 3.22 -2.96
C ILE A 60 -7.32 2.69 -4.38
N ASP A 61 -7.58 3.56 -5.35
CA ASP A 61 -7.43 3.21 -6.76
C ASP A 61 -6.02 3.55 -7.25
N ILE A 62 -5.49 2.71 -8.14
CA ILE A 62 -4.22 2.97 -8.82
C ILE A 62 -4.54 3.54 -10.21
N CYS A 63 -4.31 4.83 -10.39
CA CYS A 63 -4.50 5.49 -11.69
C CYS A 63 -3.35 5.18 -12.65
N ALA A 64 -2.12 5.17 -12.14
CA ALA A 64 -0.93 4.81 -12.89
C ALA A 64 0.17 4.28 -11.95
N HIS A 65 1.08 3.45 -12.46
CA HIS A 65 2.24 3.00 -11.70
C HIS A 65 3.44 2.74 -12.60
N ALA A 66 4.64 2.84 -12.03
CA ALA A 66 5.88 2.47 -12.69
C ALA A 66 6.88 1.92 -11.65
N VAL A 67 7.23 0.64 -11.77
CA VAL A 67 8.31 0.03 -10.99
C VAL A 67 9.61 0.17 -11.77
N MET A 68 10.59 0.87 -11.21
CA MET A 68 11.93 1.03 -11.78
C MET A 68 12.97 0.30 -10.91
N HIS A 69 14.21 0.21 -11.38
CA HIS A 69 15.25 -0.59 -10.70
C HIS A 69 15.51 -0.16 -9.24
N ASN A 70 15.38 1.12 -8.91
CA ASN A 70 15.67 1.66 -7.57
C ASN A 70 14.55 2.54 -6.99
N HIS A 71 13.41 2.65 -7.67
CA HIS A 71 12.29 3.42 -7.15
C HIS A 71 10.98 2.99 -7.80
N LEU A 72 9.88 3.37 -7.16
CA LEU A 72 8.51 3.12 -7.60
C LEU A 72 7.77 4.44 -7.61
N HIS A 73 7.01 4.69 -8.68
CA HIS A 73 6.04 5.76 -8.78
C HIS A 73 4.62 5.18 -8.81
N ILE A 74 3.70 5.78 -8.06
CA ILE A 74 2.28 5.43 -8.07
C ILE A 74 1.48 6.73 -8.12
N VAL A 75 0.59 6.86 -9.08
CA VAL A 75 -0.49 7.85 -9.06
C VAL A 75 -1.72 7.13 -8.53
N LEU A 76 -2.23 7.60 -7.40
CA LEU A 76 -3.35 6.98 -6.70
C LEU A 76 -4.49 7.96 -6.47
N HIS A 77 -5.68 7.40 -6.24
CA HIS A 77 -6.88 8.09 -5.80
C HIS A 77 -7.30 7.51 -4.45
N VAL A 78 -7.58 8.37 -3.47
CA VAL A 78 -8.13 7.98 -2.17
C VAL A 78 -9.64 8.02 -2.25
N ASP A 79 -10.28 6.86 -2.34
CA ASP A 79 -11.73 6.75 -2.44
C ASP A 79 -12.39 6.87 -1.05
N SER A 80 -12.59 8.12 -0.62
CA SER A 80 -13.18 8.39 0.69
C SER A 80 -14.68 8.04 0.77
N GLU A 81 -15.37 7.88 -0.37
CA GLU A 81 -16.79 7.54 -0.38
C GLU A 81 -16.99 6.03 -0.22
N GLN A 82 -16.18 5.23 -0.90
CA GLN A 82 -16.23 3.77 -0.76
C GLN A 82 -15.92 3.35 0.69
N ILE A 83 -14.88 3.89 1.33
CA ILE A 83 -14.59 3.56 2.75
C ILE A 83 -15.74 3.93 3.70
N LYS A 84 -16.49 5.01 3.43
CA LYS A 84 -17.65 5.41 4.25
C LYS A 84 -18.81 4.42 4.14
N SER A 85 -18.91 3.70 3.01
CA SER A 85 -19.92 2.65 2.84
C SER A 85 -19.56 1.33 3.53
N TRP A 86 -18.31 1.13 3.96
CA TRP A 86 -17.89 -0.11 4.59
C TRP A 86 -18.38 -0.18 6.04
N SER A 87 -18.93 -1.34 6.40
CA SER A 87 -19.20 -1.65 7.80
C SER A 87 -17.90 -1.90 8.56
N THR A 88 -17.93 -1.76 9.90
CA THR A 88 -16.81 -2.16 10.77
C THR A 88 -16.33 -3.59 10.49
N GLU A 89 -17.27 -4.51 10.26
CA GLU A 89 -16.96 -5.90 9.91
C GLU A 89 -16.18 -5.99 8.60
N GLU A 90 -16.62 -5.28 7.56
CA GLU A 90 -15.92 -5.27 6.27
C GLU A 90 -14.52 -4.65 6.37
N VAL A 91 -14.38 -3.55 7.11
CA VAL A 91 -13.08 -2.91 7.38
C VAL A 91 -12.12 -3.92 8.03
N LEU A 92 -12.59 -4.67 9.03
CA LEU A 92 -11.78 -5.67 9.72
C LEU A 92 -11.42 -6.86 8.82
N GLN A 93 -12.39 -7.39 8.07
CA GLN A 93 -12.15 -8.50 7.13
C GLN A 93 -11.10 -8.12 6.08
N ARG A 94 -11.20 -6.90 5.52
CA ARG A 94 -10.19 -6.37 4.58
C ARG A 94 -8.82 -6.24 5.25
N TRP A 95 -8.75 -5.62 6.42
CA TRP A 95 -7.51 -5.49 7.18
C TRP A 95 -6.83 -6.83 7.46
N HIS A 96 -7.62 -7.84 7.84
CA HIS A 96 -7.13 -9.21 8.12
C HIS A 96 -6.56 -9.94 6.90
N GLN A 97 -6.84 -9.48 5.66
CA GLN A 97 -6.18 -10.02 4.47
C GLN A 97 -4.68 -9.70 4.40
N LEU A 98 -4.23 -8.65 5.10
CA LEU A 98 -2.84 -8.19 5.09
C LEU A 98 -2.13 -8.38 6.43
N PHE A 99 -2.89 -8.30 7.53
CA PHE A 99 -2.36 -8.31 8.87
C PHE A 99 -3.06 -9.36 9.71
N LYS A 100 -2.35 -9.92 10.68
CA LYS A 100 -2.95 -10.92 11.59
C LYS A 100 -4.08 -10.36 12.46
N GLY A 101 -4.19 -9.03 12.58
CA GLY A 101 -5.09 -8.38 13.52
C GLY A 101 -4.60 -8.47 14.98
N THR A 102 -5.36 -7.87 15.89
CA THR A 102 -5.22 -8.02 17.34
C THR A 102 -6.25 -9.02 17.88
N LEU A 103 -6.09 -9.46 19.13
CA LEU A 103 -7.04 -10.33 19.81
C LEU A 103 -8.48 -9.77 19.75
N LEU A 104 -8.65 -8.46 20.00
CA LEU A 104 -9.97 -7.81 19.95
C LEU A 104 -10.58 -7.87 18.55
N THR A 105 -9.80 -7.56 17.51
CA THR A 105 -10.30 -7.61 16.13
C THR A 105 -10.66 -9.04 15.70
N GLN A 106 -9.93 -10.05 16.18
CA GLN A 106 -10.22 -11.46 15.91
C GLN A 106 -11.47 -11.93 16.67
N LYS A 107 -11.61 -11.58 17.95
CA LYS A 107 -12.83 -11.83 18.73
C LYS A 107 -14.04 -11.22 18.01
N TYR A 108 -13.93 -9.95 17.59
CA TYR A 108 -14.98 -9.26 16.84
C TYR A 108 -15.38 -10.02 15.57
N ALA A 109 -14.41 -10.34 14.70
CA ALA A 109 -14.65 -11.04 13.44
C ALA A 109 -15.25 -12.45 13.64
N ASN A 110 -14.90 -13.11 14.75
CA ASN A 110 -15.45 -14.41 15.12
C ASN A 110 -16.77 -14.33 15.90
N LYS A 111 -17.37 -13.13 16.04
CA LYS A 111 -18.58 -12.86 16.83
C LYS A 111 -18.48 -13.34 18.28
N GLN A 112 -17.28 -13.28 18.84
CA GLN A 112 -17.00 -13.58 20.24
C GLN A 112 -17.20 -12.34 21.11
N PRO A 113 -17.53 -12.53 22.41
CA PRO A 113 -17.59 -11.43 23.37
C PRO A 113 -16.26 -10.68 23.48
N LEU A 114 -16.33 -9.34 23.53
CA LEU A 114 -15.16 -8.44 23.54
C LEU A 114 -14.62 -8.12 24.94
N ASP A 115 -15.18 -8.76 25.94
CA ASP A 115 -14.84 -8.67 27.37
C ASP A 115 -13.33 -8.61 27.63
#